data_AF-A0A847WJY7-F1
#
_entry.id   AF-A0A847WJY7-F1
#
_cell.length_a   1.000
_cell.length_b   1.000
_cell.length_c   1.000
_cell.angle_alpha   90.00
_cell.angle_beta   90.00
_cell.angle_gamma   90.00
#
_symmetry.space_group_name_H-M   'P 1'
#
loop_
_entity.id
_entity.type
_entity.pdbx_description
1 polymer ?
#
loop_
_entity_poly.entity_id
_entity_poly.type
_entity_poly.pdbx_seq_one_letter_code
_entity_poly.pdbx_strand_id
1 'polypeptide(L)'
;MYSQKNQRYTPRSSITITKPTFKKKSVIDILLYSLFAVYIVFITTQRMFNHVASSSMLYNIILSGSLTLTLIITVLKYKIDWKYRELLSFIVFFLIGSMIEVIVKGSFAFATSFILLIGNIGITYYLFKEKMNLPIIKYLYYFVVSFFLISIFMDKNPKFLLENLSSNHISVIVLYVTVLYYIEMLRESKNWSIIPAIIFFIISVYAGGRSGIVSSAFMVSGLVFFNKNSNKYVKFIITLAFIVFLSILYNYSDFRYEIFEKFYTRSIQGEPRINIISSYFSNLSIKSIMFGYEPNYVYSFFHTGNLHNSFLVLHYRYGIIGIITMIFIVKKILKLFVNRKFYLLVVVMSILIRALTDTILIPFYFDFVLFYLLFYLDFKTNNLRNGDEVYEN
;
A
#
# COMPACT_ATOMS: atom_id res chain seq x y z
N MET A 1 -38.87 -48.11 45.82
CA MET A 1 -38.82 -47.88 44.36
C MET A 1 -38.41 -46.42 44.11
N TYR A 2 -37.11 -46.14 44.00
CA TYR A 2 -36.61 -44.89 43.42
C TYR A 2 -35.50 -45.29 42.45
N SER A 3 -35.81 -45.16 41.16
CA SER A 3 -34.97 -45.59 40.03
C SER A 3 -33.91 -44.52 39.74
N GLN A 4 -32.65 -44.92 39.79
CA GLN A 4 -31.49 -44.12 39.38
C GLN A 4 -31.50 -43.91 37.86
N LYS A 5 -31.57 -42.65 37.43
CA LYS A 5 -31.31 -42.28 36.02
C LYS A 5 -29.81 -42.28 35.76
N ASN A 6 -29.33 -43.33 35.09
CA ASN A 6 -28.02 -43.42 34.47
C ASN A 6 -27.84 -42.31 33.41
N GLN A 7 -26.98 -41.34 33.69
CA GLN A 7 -26.43 -40.44 32.67
C GLN A 7 -25.32 -41.19 31.91
N ARG A 8 -25.57 -41.50 30.63
CA ARG A 8 -24.56 -42.04 29.72
C ARG A 8 -23.54 -40.95 29.39
N TYR A 9 -22.31 -41.13 29.87
CA TYR A 9 -21.13 -40.43 29.39
C TYR A 9 -20.87 -40.83 27.92
N THR A 10 -21.02 -39.90 26.99
CA THR A 10 -20.51 -40.05 25.63
C THR A 10 -19.03 -39.62 25.62
N PRO A 11 -18.09 -40.44 25.11
CA PRO A 11 -16.69 -40.05 25.03
C PRO A 11 -16.53 -38.91 24.04
N ARG A 12 -15.81 -37.85 24.46
CA ARG A 12 -15.35 -36.77 23.58
C ARG A 12 -14.53 -37.39 22.45
N SER A 13 -14.97 -37.17 21.21
CA SER A 13 -14.20 -37.49 20.02
C SER A 13 -12.81 -36.87 20.12
N SER A 14 -11.79 -37.70 19.97
CA SER A 14 -10.39 -37.29 19.90
C SER A 14 -10.21 -36.27 18.78
N ILE A 15 -9.79 -35.05 19.14
CA ILE A 15 -9.38 -34.02 18.18
C ILE A 15 -8.09 -34.53 17.53
N THR A 16 -8.21 -35.10 16.33
CA THR A 16 -7.06 -35.42 15.47
C THR A 16 -6.43 -34.11 15.03
N ILE A 17 -5.33 -33.72 15.67
CA ILE A 17 -4.49 -32.62 15.22
C ILE A 17 -3.83 -33.07 13.92
N THR A 18 -4.43 -32.73 12.79
CA THR A 18 -3.81 -32.91 11.48
C THR A 18 -2.59 -31.99 11.41
N LYS A 19 -1.39 -32.58 11.42
CA LYS A 19 -0.15 -31.84 11.14
C LYS A 19 -0.31 -31.14 9.79
N PRO A 20 0.05 -29.85 9.65
CA PRO A 20 0.01 -29.19 8.36
C PRO A 20 0.94 -29.93 7.40
N THR A 21 0.36 -30.58 6.40
CA THR A 21 1.10 -31.21 5.32
C THR A 21 1.72 -30.10 4.48
N PHE A 22 3.03 -29.91 4.62
CA PHE A 22 3.80 -29.03 3.73
C PHE A 22 3.76 -29.63 2.33
N LYS A 23 2.83 -29.14 1.51
CA LYS A 23 2.79 -29.46 0.08
C LYS A 23 4.12 -29.02 -0.53
N LYS A 24 4.87 -29.95 -1.12
CA LYS A 24 6.17 -29.68 -1.75
C LYS A 24 5.95 -28.58 -2.80
N LYS A 25 6.56 -27.41 -2.60
CA LYS A 25 6.43 -26.27 -3.54
C LYS A 25 6.97 -26.69 -4.90
N SER A 26 6.25 -26.35 -5.96
CA SER A 26 6.73 -26.59 -7.32
C SER A 26 7.94 -25.71 -7.62
N VAL A 27 8.78 -26.08 -8.60
CA VAL A 27 9.90 -25.24 -9.06
C VAL A 27 9.40 -23.85 -9.49
N ILE A 28 8.20 -23.78 -10.08
CA ILE A 28 7.56 -22.53 -10.49
C ILE A 28 7.22 -21.66 -9.27
N ASP A 29 6.79 -22.25 -8.16
CA ASP A 29 6.56 -21.49 -6.92
C ASP A 29 7.84 -20.85 -6.42
N ILE A 30 8.92 -21.63 -6.34
CA ILE A 30 10.23 -21.16 -5.87
C ILE A 30 10.71 -20.00 -6.75
N LEU A 31 10.54 -20.11 -8.07
CA LEU A 31 10.89 -19.05 -9.01
C LEU A 31 10.07 -17.77 -8.80
N LEU A 32 8.74 -17.88 -8.67
CA LEU A 32 7.85 -16.73 -8.40
C LEU A 32 8.17 -16.05 -7.06
N TYR A 33 8.43 -16.85 -6.01
CA TYR A 33 8.86 -16.33 -4.72
C TYR A 33 10.20 -15.60 -4.81
N SER A 34 11.16 -16.16 -5.56
CA SER A 34 12.48 -15.56 -5.74
C SER A 34 12.38 -14.26 -6.51
N LEU A 35 11.58 -14.21 -7.59
CA LEU A 35 11.33 -12.99 -8.35
C LEU A 35 10.66 -11.91 -7.50
N PHE A 36 9.68 -12.28 -6.67
CA PHE A 36 9.03 -11.33 -5.75
C PHE A 36 10.00 -10.83 -4.67
N ALA A 37 10.78 -11.71 -4.04
CA ALA A 37 11.75 -11.33 -3.03
C ALA A 37 12.84 -10.43 -3.61
N VAL A 38 13.37 -10.79 -4.80
CA VAL A 38 14.29 -9.96 -5.56
C VAL A 38 13.64 -8.63 -5.90
N TYR A 39 12.39 -8.59 -6.35
CA TYR A 39 11.68 -7.35 -6.65
C TYR A 39 11.62 -6.41 -5.44
N ILE A 40 11.18 -6.90 -4.27
CA ILE A 40 11.08 -6.04 -3.08
C ILE A 40 12.45 -5.66 -2.53
N VAL A 41 13.38 -6.62 -2.42
CA VAL A 41 14.75 -6.35 -1.96
C VAL A 41 15.42 -5.37 -2.91
N PHE A 42 15.33 -5.56 -4.22
CA PHE A 42 15.94 -4.69 -5.22
C PHE A 42 15.33 -3.29 -5.24
N ILE A 43 14.00 -3.13 -5.09
CA ILE A 43 13.39 -1.79 -4.94
C ILE A 43 13.85 -1.09 -3.67
N THR A 44 13.93 -1.85 -2.56
CA THR A 44 14.31 -1.29 -1.26
C THR A 44 15.79 -0.94 -1.20
N THR A 45 16.67 -1.84 -1.65
CA THR A 45 18.12 -1.63 -1.67
C THR A 45 18.55 -0.57 -2.67
N GLN A 46 17.98 -0.52 -3.88
CA GLN A 46 18.32 0.53 -4.85
C GLN A 46 17.95 1.92 -4.33
N ARG A 47 16.78 2.06 -3.68
CA ARG A 47 16.43 3.32 -3.03
C ARG A 47 17.37 3.67 -1.87
N MET A 48 17.88 2.67 -1.17
CA MET A 48 18.72 2.83 0.03
C MET A 48 20.22 3.02 -0.25
N PHE A 49 20.74 2.59 -1.40
CA PHE A 49 22.19 2.49 -1.65
C PHE A 49 22.61 3.12 -2.99
N ASN A 50 21.99 4.24 -3.36
CA ASN A 50 21.94 4.83 -4.70
C ASN A 50 23.31 5.26 -5.33
N HIS A 51 24.29 4.37 -5.46
CA HIS A 51 25.51 4.59 -6.23
C HIS A 51 25.42 4.10 -7.69
N VAL A 52 24.31 3.47 -8.11
CA VAL A 52 24.15 2.99 -9.49
C VAL A 52 22.77 3.31 -10.04
N ALA A 53 22.64 4.52 -10.57
CA ALA A 53 21.72 4.90 -11.63
C ALA A 53 20.22 4.60 -11.39
N SER A 54 19.59 5.40 -10.54
CA SER A 54 18.14 5.64 -10.53
C SER A 54 17.57 6.16 -11.87
N SER A 55 18.44 6.40 -12.85
CA SER A 55 18.15 6.86 -14.23
C SER A 55 18.55 5.86 -15.31
N SER A 56 19.13 4.69 -15.00
CA SER A 56 19.51 3.75 -16.05
C SER A 56 18.27 3.08 -16.64
N MET A 57 18.11 3.18 -17.96
CA MET A 57 17.09 2.44 -18.72
C MET A 57 17.10 0.94 -18.35
N LEU A 58 18.29 0.40 -18.04
CA LEU A 58 18.49 -0.96 -17.55
C LEU A 58 17.73 -1.30 -16.26
N TYR A 59 17.69 -0.39 -15.28
CA TYR A 59 16.92 -0.57 -14.04
C TYR A 59 15.43 -0.74 -14.33
N ASN A 60 14.88 0.16 -15.15
CA ASN A 60 13.48 0.09 -15.53
C ASN A 60 13.19 -1.19 -16.31
N ILE A 61 14.10 -1.63 -17.20
CA ILE A 61 13.97 -2.89 -17.96
C ILE A 61 14.00 -4.12 -17.04
N ILE A 62 14.93 -4.21 -16.10
CA ILE A 62 15.02 -5.35 -15.17
C ILE A 62 13.76 -5.43 -14.33
N LEU A 63 13.32 -4.28 -13.81
CA LEU A 63 12.19 -4.21 -12.91
C LEU A 63 10.88 -4.50 -13.66
N SER A 64 10.67 -3.85 -14.81
CA SER A 64 9.52 -4.07 -15.69
C SER A 64 9.50 -5.49 -16.26
N GLY A 65 10.68 -6.06 -16.56
CA GLY A 65 10.87 -7.43 -17.03
C GLY A 65 10.52 -8.47 -15.96
N SER A 66 11.01 -8.31 -14.73
CA SER A 66 10.69 -9.22 -13.61
C SER A 66 9.19 -9.26 -13.29
N LEU A 67 8.56 -8.09 -13.35
CA LEU A 67 7.13 -7.87 -13.21
C LEU A 67 6.31 -8.55 -14.32
N THR A 68 6.72 -8.35 -15.57
CA THR A 68 6.07 -8.96 -16.74
C THR A 68 6.22 -10.49 -16.72
N LEU A 69 7.41 -10.99 -16.38
CA LEU A 69 7.69 -12.42 -16.26
C LEU A 69 6.83 -13.05 -15.15
N THR A 70 6.67 -12.36 -14.02
CA THR A 70 5.79 -12.80 -12.92
C THR A 70 4.35 -12.94 -13.41
N LEU A 71 3.84 -11.96 -14.18
CA LEU A 71 2.50 -12.07 -14.76
C LEU A 71 2.39 -13.27 -15.71
N ILE A 72 3.32 -13.40 -16.66
CA ILE A 72 3.32 -14.49 -17.66
C ILE A 72 3.30 -15.85 -16.96
N ILE A 73 4.23 -16.07 -16.03
CA ILE A 73 4.33 -17.33 -15.28
C ILE A 73 3.04 -17.59 -14.48
N THR A 74 2.47 -16.56 -13.85
CA THR A 74 1.24 -16.70 -13.05
C THR A 74 0.04 -17.05 -13.91
N VAL A 75 -0.14 -16.41 -15.07
CA VAL A 75 -1.23 -16.70 -16.02
C VAL A 75 -1.09 -18.11 -16.59
N LEU A 76 0.12 -18.49 -17.02
CA LEU A 76 0.40 -19.83 -17.55
C LEU A 76 0.15 -20.92 -16.52
N LYS A 77 0.51 -20.68 -15.25
CA LYS A 77 0.36 -21.67 -14.18
C LYS A 77 -1.09 -21.85 -13.73
N TYR A 78 -1.79 -20.77 -13.42
CA TYR A 78 -3.07 -20.88 -12.71
C TYR A 78 -4.29 -20.93 -13.63
N LYS A 79 -4.12 -20.64 -14.93
CA LYS A 79 -5.20 -20.27 -15.86
C LYS A 79 -6.01 -19.08 -15.31
N ILE A 80 -6.73 -18.38 -16.18
CA ILE A 80 -7.59 -17.28 -15.73
C ILE A 80 -8.91 -17.89 -15.24
N ASP A 81 -9.25 -17.60 -13.99
CA ASP A 81 -10.47 -18.10 -13.35
C ASP A 81 -11.51 -16.97 -13.24
N TRP A 82 -12.77 -17.28 -13.58
CA TRP A 82 -13.88 -16.32 -13.59
C TRP A 82 -14.19 -15.74 -12.21
N LYS A 83 -13.76 -16.43 -11.15
CA LYS A 83 -13.77 -15.93 -9.76
C LYS A 83 -13.05 -14.59 -9.59
N TYR A 84 -12.08 -14.29 -10.47
CA TYR A 84 -11.27 -13.08 -10.46
C TYR A 84 -11.77 -12.03 -11.45
N ARG A 85 -12.97 -12.19 -12.03
CA ARG A 85 -13.52 -11.29 -13.06
C ARG A 85 -13.48 -9.82 -12.67
N GLU A 86 -13.75 -9.46 -11.41
CA GLU A 86 -13.78 -8.05 -11.02
C GLU A 86 -12.39 -7.41 -11.05
N LEU A 87 -11.38 -8.16 -10.56
CA LEU A 87 -9.98 -7.78 -10.67
C LEU A 87 -9.58 -7.69 -12.15
N LEU A 88 -9.93 -8.68 -12.96
CA LEU A 88 -9.63 -8.71 -14.40
C LEU A 88 -10.32 -7.57 -15.17
N SER A 89 -11.56 -7.24 -14.84
CA SER A 89 -12.28 -6.10 -15.43
C SER A 89 -11.63 -4.77 -15.03
N PHE A 90 -11.26 -4.62 -13.76
CA PHE A 90 -10.52 -3.46 -13.28
C PHE A 90 -9.18 -3.30 -13.99
N ILE A 91 -8.48 -4.42 -14.24
CA ILE A 91 -7.23 -4.48 -15.00
C ILE A 91 -7.45 -4.02 -16.45
N VAL A 92 -8.39 -4.65 -17.16
CA VAL A 92 -8.68 -4.31 -18.56
C VAL A 92 -9.08 -2.84 -18.69
N PHE A 93 -9.88 -2.34 -17.75
CA PHE A 93 -10.28 -0.94 -17.69
C PHE A 93 -9.06 0.00 -17.56
N PHE A 94 -8.11 -0.35 -16.70
CA PHE A 94 -6.86 0.39 -16.54
C PHE A 94 -5.95 0.32 -17.76
N LEU A 95 -5.87 -0.84 -18.41
CA LEU A 95 -5.13 -1.02 -19.66
C LEU A 95 -5.71 -0.11 -20.75
N ILE A 96 -7.03 -0.04 -20.89
CA ILE A 96 -7.69 0.87 -21.83
C ILE A 96 -7.32 2.33 -21.53
N GLY A 97 -7.37 2.75 -20.26
CA GLY A 97 -7.02 4.14 -19.92
C GLY A 97 -5.57 4.48 -20.13
N SER A 98 -4.71 3.52 -19.89
CA SER A 98 -3.30 3.64 -20.25
C SER A 98 -3.15 3.80 -21.78
N MET A 99 -3.84 3.00 -22.61
CA MET A 99 -3.78 3.13 -24.07
C MET A 99 -4.30 4.49 -24.55
N ILE A 100 -5.38 5.01 -23.96
CA ILE A 100 -5.91 6.34 -24.26
C ILE A 100 -4.86 7.41 -23.93
N GLU A 101 -4.17 7.28 -22.79
CA GLU A 101 -3.07 8.19 -22.42
C GLU A 101 -1.97 8.22 -23.49
N VAL A 102 -1.60 7.08 -24.09
CA VAL A 102 -0.64 7.02 -25.21
C VAL A 102 -1.10 7.83 -26.39
N ILE A 103 -2.31 7.52 -26.86
CA ILE A 103 -2.84 8.03 -28.11
C ILE A 103 -2.98 9.55 -28.00
N VAL A 104 -3.39 10.04 -26.83
CA VAL A 104 -3.63 11.46 -26.58
C VAL A 104 -2.35 12.24 -26.25
N LYS A 105 -1.37 11.64 -25.54
CA LYS A 105 -0.22 12.38 -24.97
C LYS A 105 1.15 12.01 -25.56
N GLY A 106 1.26 10.94 -26.32
CA GLY A 106 2.45 10.59 -27.11
C GLY A 106 3.77 10.36 -26.35
N SER A 107 3.76 10.12 -25.03
CA SER A 107 4.99 10.12 -24.21
C SER A 107 5.58 8.71 -23.95
N PHE A 108 6.91 8.55 -23.99
CA PHE A 108 7.61 7.29 -23.67
C PHE A 108 7.52 6.89 -22.18
N ALA A 109 7.29 7.87 -21.29
CA ALA A 109 6.99 7.66 -19.86
C ALA A 109 5.76 6.76 -19.63
N PHE A 110 4.93 6.60 -20.67
CA PHE A 110 3.84 5.66 -20.74
C PHE A 110 4.27 4.19 -20.65
N ALA A 111 5.23 3.75 -21.47
CA ALA A 111 5.56 2.32 -21.59
C ALA A 111 6.01 1.74 -20.25
N THR A 112 6.77 2.54 -19.49
CA THR A 112 7.18 2.18 -18.13
C THR A 112 5.99 2.10 -17.16
N SER A 113 5.08 3.08 -17.19
CA SER A 113 3.86 3.10 -16.37
C SER A 113 2.92 1.92 -16.65
N PHE A 114 2.77 1.58 -17.93
CA PHE A 114 2.00 0.43 -18.40
C PHE A 114 2.58 -0.89 -17.92
N ILE A 115 3.89 -1.09 -18.10
CA ILE A 115 4.54 -2.34 -17.69
C ILE A 115 4.53 -2.46 -16.16
N LEU A 116 4.73 -1.37 -15.42
CA LEU A 116 4.62 -1.36 -13.96
C LEU A 116 3.21 -1.81 -13.52
N LEU A 117 2.16 -1.28 -14.15
CA LEU A 117 0.79 -1.65 -13.81
C LEU A 117 0.53 -3.14 -14.05
N ILE A 118 0.87 -3.63 -15.25
CA ILE A 118 0.77 -5.05 -15.64
C ILE A 118 1.55 -5.96 -14.68
N GLY A 119 2.73 -5.52 -14.27
CA GLY A 119 3.54 -6.20 -13.27
C GLY A 119 2.87 -6.36 -11.92
N ASN A 120 2.42 -5.23 -11.37
CA ASN A 120 1.74 -5.17 -10.10
C ASN A 120 0.49 -6.08 -10.11
N ILE A 121 -0.18 -6.17 -11.25
CA ILE A 121 -1.31 -7.08 -11.47
C ILE A 121 -0.89 -8.55 -11.39
N GLY A 122 0.20 -8.94 -12.06
CA GLY A 122 0.72 -10.30 -12.01
C GLY A 122 1.06 -10.73 -10.60
N ILE A 123 1.76 -9.87 -9.85
CA ILE A 123 2.05 -10.08 -8.43
C ILE A 123 0.73 -10.20 -7.66
N THR A 124 -0.20 -9.27 -7.81
CA THR A 124 -1.49 -9.30 -7.09
C THR A 124 -2.23 -10.61 -7.30
N TYR A 125 -2.32 -11.07 -8.56
CA TYR A 125 -2.98 -12.33 -8.90
C TYR A 125 -2.26 -13.53 -8.27
N TYR A 126 -0.93 -13.53 -8.29
CA TYR A 126 -0.12 -14.54 -7.61
C TYR A 126 -0.40 -14.57 -6.11
N LEU A 127 -0.39 -13.42 -5.44
CA LEU A 127 -0.67 -13.29 -4.00
C LEU A 127 -2.07 -13.77 -3.60
N PHE A 128 -3.03 -13.71 -4.53
CA PHE A 128 -4.36 -14.25 -4.30
C PHE A 128 -4.44 -15.76 -4.47
N LYS A 129 -3.70 -16.33 -5.42
CA LYS A 129 -3.67 -17.79 -5.65
C LYS A 129 -2.82 -18.51 -4.62
N GLU A 130 -1.66 -17.96 -4.30
CA GLU A 130 -0.73 -18.50 -3.32
C GLU A 130 -0.75 -17.65 -2.05
N LYS A 131 -0.70 -18.29 -0.88
CA LYS A 131 -0.41 -17.57 0.37
C LYS A 131 1.05 -17.16 0.34
N MET A 132 1.37 -15.91 0.72
CA MET A 132 2.78 -15.63 0.96
C MET A 132 3.22 -16.41 2.19
N ASN A 133 4.48 -16.83 2.19
CA ASN A 133 5.06 -17.40 3.38
C ASN A 133 5.27 -16.24 4.39
N LEU A 134 4.46 -16.19 5.46
CA LEU A 134 4.56 -15.13 6.47
C LEU A 134 5.97 -14.97 7.03
N PRO A 135 6.75 -16.04 7.32
CA PRO A 135 8.16 -15.90 7.68
C PRO A 135 8.97 -15.04 6.71
N ILE A 136 8.80 -15.20 5.39
CA ILE A 136 9.53 -14.38 4.39
C ILE A 136 9.12 -12.91 4.50
N ILE A 137 7.82 -12.62 4.55
CA ILE A 137 7.34 -11.24 4.71
C ILE A 137 7.80 -10.64 6.04
N LYS A 138 7.85 -11.43 7.09
CA LYS A 138 8.39 -11.05 8.40
C LYS A 138 9.88 -10.70 8.31
N TYR A 139 10.70 -11.55 7.69
CA TYR A 139 12.13 -11.27 7.50
C TYR A 139 12.37 -10.03 6.66
N LEU A 140 11.62 -9.88 5.56
CA LEU A 140 11.67 -8.71 4.70
C LEU A 140 11.32 -7.42 5.46
N TYR A 141 10.24 -7.46 6.25
CA TYR A 141 9.84 -6.35 7.10
C TYR A 141 10.97 -5.95 8.07
N TYR A 142 11.49 -6.92 8.83
CA TYR A 142 12.54 -6.64 9.82
C TYR A 142 13.86 -6.23 9.18
N PHE A 143 14.21 -6.76 8.00
CA PHE A 143 15.40 -6.34 7.26
C PHE A 143 15.33 -4.84 6.90
N VAL A 144 14.23 -4.41 6.27
CA VAL A 144 14.02 -3.02 5.87
C VAL A 144 13.97 -2.09 7.08
N VAL A 145 13.23 -2.47 8.11
CA VAL A 145 13.09 -1.68 9.33
C VAL A 145 14.41 -1.56 10.10
N SER A 146 15.17 -2.65 10.21
CA SER A 146 16.45 -2.64 10.92
C SER A 146 17.45 -1.69 10.27
N PHE A 147 17.48 -1.59 8.94
CA PHE A 147 18.31 -0.60 8.26
C PHE A 147 18.02 0.84 8.71
N PHE A 148 16.74 1.22 8.77
CA PHE A 148 16.36 2.57 9.21
C PHE A 148 16.57 2.78 10.71
N LEU A 149 16.32 1.75 11.54
CA LEU A 149 16.60 1.82 12.98
C LEU A 149 18.10 1.97 13.24
N ILE A 150 18.96 1.19 12.58
CA ILE A 150 20.42 1.35 12.67
C ILE A 150 20.83 2.75 12.23
N SER A 151 20.23 3.28 11.16
CA SER A 151 20.51 4.64 10.70
C SER A 151 20.12 5.73 11.71
N ILE A 152 19.03 5.52 12.46
CA ILE A 152 18.64 6.36 13.61
C ILE A 152 19.71 6.27 14.71
N PHE A 153 20.14 5.07 15.09
CA PHE A 153 21.15 4.88 16.14
C PHE A 153 22.51 5.47 15.77
N MET A 154 22.86 5.50 14.49
CA MET A 154 24.09 6.12 13.98
C MET A 154 23.96 7.64 13.78
N ASP A 155 22.84 8.26 14.19
CA ASP A 155 22.53 9.68 13.99
C ASP A 155 22.71 10.15 12.54
N LYS A 156 22.42 9.27 11.58
CA LYS A 156 22.49 9.63 10.16
C LYS A 156 21.35 10.58 9.86
N ASN A 157 21.62 11.64 9.11
CA ASN A 157 20.56 12.54 8.69
C ASN A 157 19.71 11.87 7.58
N PRO A 158 18.38 11.78 7.74
CA PRO A 158 17.48 11.06 6.84
C PRO A 158 17.48 11.61 5.41
N LYS A 159 17.86 12.89 5.21
CA LYS A 159 17.97 13.50 3.88
C LYS A 159 19.08 12.89 3.03
N PHE A 160 20.09 12.31 3.65
CA PHE A 160 21.25 11.72 2.96
C PHE A 160 21.18 10.20 2.89
N LEU A 161 20.20 9.58 3.53
CA LEU A 161 20.02 8.12 3.45
C LEU A 161 19.52 7.64 2.09
N LEU A 162 18.73 8.48 1.42
CA LEU A 162 18.22 8.21 0.08
C LEU A 162 18.70 9.34 -0.83
N GLU A 163 19.92 9.23 -1.35
CA GLU A 163 20.51 10.26 -2.22
C GLU A 163 19.55 10.61 -3.37
N ASN A 164 19.36 11.92 -3.61
CA ASN A 164 18.46 12.50 -4.61
C ASN A 164 16.95 12.21 -4.42
N LEU A 165 16.55 11.64 -3.28
CA LEU A 165 15.15 11.43 -2.94
C LEU A 165 14.73 12.26 -1.72
N SER A 166 13.47 12.68 -1.70
CA SER A 166 12.89 13.29 -0.50
C SER A 166 12.92 12.30 0.66
N SER A 167 13.25 12.78 1.87
CA SER A 167 13.21 11.96 3.11
C SER A 167 11.84 11.33 3.34
N ASN A 168 10.80 11.91 2.76
CA ASN A 168 9.43 11.39 2.72
C ASN A 168 9.33 9.98 2.12
N HIS A 169 10.23 9.57 1.23
CA HIS A 169 10.23 8.22 0.64
C HIS A 169 10.56 7.12 1.67
N ILE A 170 11.31 7.44 2.74
CA ILE A 170 11.57 6.51 3.84
C ILE A 170 10.24 6.03 4.42
N SER A 171 9.37 6.96 4.80
CA SER A 171 8.05 6.64 5.36
C SER A 171 7.17 5.83 4.39
N VAL A 172 7.30 6.05 3.08
CA VAL A 172 6.52 5.32 2.06
C VAL A 172 6.99 3.86 1.97
N ILE A 173 8.30 3.62 1.96
CA ILE A 173 8.85 2.27 1.93
C ILE A 173 8.39 1.49 3.16
N VAL A 174 8.55 2.09 4.35
CA VAL A 174 8.15 1.46 5.62
C VAL A 174 6.64 1.21 5.67
N LEU A 175 5.82 2.14 5.17
CA LEU A 175 4.37 1.97 5.06
C LEU A 175 4.01 0.71 4.26
N TYR A 176 4.56 0.53 3.05
CA TYR A 176 4.22 -0.62 2.21
C TYR A 176 4.65 -1.96 2.80
N VAL A 177 5.85 -2.05 3.37
CA VAL A 177 6.29 -3.30 4.03
C VAL A 177 5.48 -3.59 5.30
N THR A 178 5.08 -2.56 6.04
CA THR A 178 4.20 -2.69 7.22
C THR A 178 2.82 -3.19 6.82
N VAL A 179 2.25 -2.62 5.76
CA VAL A 179 0.96 -3.04 5.22
C VAL A 179 1.01 -4.49 4.75
N LEU A 180 2.04 -4.88 3.99
CA LEU A 180 2.21 -6.26 3.52
C LEU A 180 2.32 -7.25 4.68
N TYR A 181 3.08 -6.90 5.72
CA TYR A 181 3.16 -7.69 6.94
C TYR A 181 1.78 -7.87 7.59
N TYR A 182 1.01 -6.78 7.71
CA TYR A 182 -0.32 -6.81 8.32
C TYR A 182 -1.36 -7.58 7.53
N ILE A 183 -1.27 -7.56 6.21
CA ILE A 183 -2.11 -8.34 5.32
C ILE A 183 -1.92 -9.85 5.55
N GLU A 184 -0.67 -10.30 5.51
CA GLU A 184 -0.37 -11.74 5.62
C GLU A 184 -0.57 -12.24 7.06
N MET A 185 -0.27 -11.42 8.07
CA MET A 185 -0.61 -11.73 9.45
C MET A 185 -2.09 -12.03 9.66
N LEU A 186 -2.98 -11.26 9.03
CA LEU A 186 -4.42 -11.51 9.11
C LEU A 186 -4.86 -12.82 8.46
N ARG A 187 -4.14 -13.27 7.42
CA ARG A 187 -4.45 -14.52 6.73
C ARG A 187 -4.08 -15.73 7.57
N GLU A 188 -2.98 -15.65 8.32
CA GLU A 188 -2.49 -16.76 9.14
C GLU A 188 -3.01 -16.74 10.59
N SER A 189 -3.30 -15.56 11.15
CA SER A 189 -3.64 -15.42 12.56
C SER A 189 -4.75 -14.39 12.80
N LYS A 190 -5.62 -14.65 13.78
CA LYS A 190 -6.64 -13.68 14.22
C LYS A 190 -6.06 -12.58 15.14
N ASN A 191 -4.82 -12.74 15.62
CA ASN A 191 -4.17 -11.82 16.56
C ASN A 191 -3.10 -11.01 15.85
N TRP A 192 -3.30 -9.70 15.72
CA TRP A 192 -2.31 -8.79 15.16
C TRP A 192 -1.47 -8.12 16.25
N SER A 193 -0.17 -7.99 15.98
CA SER A 193 0.73 -7.22 16.84
C SER A 193 0.69 -5.75 16.48
N ILE A 194 0.72 -4.85 17.47
CA ILE A 194 0.84 -3.41 17.22
C ILE A 194 2.28 -2.96 16.95
N ILE A 195 3.25 -3.79 17.29
CA ILE A 195 4.68 -3.46 17.20
C ILE A 195 5.07 -2.93 15.80
N PRO A 196 4.62 -3.53 14.68
CA PRO A 196 4.98 -3.02 13.36
C PRO A 196 4.52 -1.58 13.10
N ALA A 197 3.32 -1.21 13.54
CA ALA A 197 2.79 0.16 13.41
C ALA A 197 3.56 1.15 14.29
N ILE A 198 3.97 0.74 15.50
CA ILE A 198 4.80 1.59 16.38
C ILE A 198 6.16 1.86 15.73
N ILE A 199 6.80 0.84 15.18
CA ILE A 199 8.08 1.02 14.48
C ILE A 199 7.90 1.91 13.25
N PHE A 200 6.82 1.74 12.49
CA PHE A 200 6.48 2.63 11.39
C PHE A 200 6.33 4.09 11.84
N PHE A 201 5.70 4.33 12.99
CA PHE A 201 5.58 5.67 13.58
C PHE A 201 6.94 6.25 13.95
N ILE A 202 7.80 5.50 14.64
CA ILE A 202 9.15 5.93 15.02
C ILE A 202 9.97 6.34 13.79
N ILE A 203 10.00 5.48 12.76
CA ILE A 203 10.75 5.77 11.53
C ILE A 203 10.14 6.96 10.77
N SER A 204 8.81 7.14 10.81
CA SER A 204 8.15 8.28 10.18
C SER A 204 8.48 9.61 10.87
N VAL A 205 8.60 9.61 12.20
CA VAL A 205 9.06 10.77 12.98
C VAL A 205 10.51 11.09 12.63
N TYR A 206 11.38 10.09 12.61
CA TYR A 206 12.77 10.25 12.18
C TYR A 206 12.90 10.82 10.77
N ALA A 207 12.11 10.34 9.81
CA ALA A 207 12.13 10.84 8.43
C ALA A 207 11.68 12.30 8.29
N GLY A 208 11.02 12.88 9.31
CA GLY A 208 10.53 14.26 9.34
C GLY A 208 9.34 14.53 8.41
N GLY A 209 8.78 13.49 7.80
CA GLY A 209 7.68 13.62 6.84
C GLY A 209 6.33 13.69 7.54
N ARG A 210 5.71 14.87 7.58
CA ARG A 210 4.46 15.12 8.33
C ARG A 210 3.34 14.16 7.97
N SER A 211 3.12 13.93 6.67
CA SER A 211 2.14 12.97 6.19
C SER A 211 2.47 11.53 6.59
N GLY A 212 3.75 11.18 6.63
CA GLY A 212 4.23 9.90 7.15
C GLY A 212 3.88 9.76 8.63
N ILE A 213 4.15 10.79 9.44
CA ILE A 213 3.81 10.82 10.86
C ILE A 213 2.29 10.71 11.08
N VAL A 214 1.49 11.48 10.34
CA VAL A 214 0.01 11.41 10.43
C VAL A 214 -0.51 10.02 10.02
N SER A 215 -0.02 9.47 8.91
CA SER A 215 -0.46 8.14 8.43
C SER A 215 -0.08 7.02 9.40
N SER A 216 1.12 7.05 9.98
CA SER A 216 1.60 6.06 10.93
C SER A 216 0.93 6.21 12.30
N ALA A 217 0.72 7.43 12.78
CA ALA A 217 -0.03 7.70 14.00
C ALA A 217 -1.48 7.21 13.87
N PHE A 218 -2.14 7.49 12.74
CA PHE A 218 -3.47 6.97 12.44
C PHE A 218 -3.50 5.44 12.44
N MET A 219 -2.48 4.80 11.86
CA MET A 219 -2.36 3.34 11.88
C MET A 219 -2.25 2.80 13.31
N VAL A 220 -1.35 3.36 14.14
CA VAL A 220 -1.19 2.97 15.55
C VAL A 220 -2.50 3.14 16.31
N SER A 221 -3.10 4.34 16.27
CA SER A 221 -4.32 4.65 17.01
C SER A 221 -5.49 3.77 16.58
N GLY A 222 -5.67 3.59 15.26
CA GLY A 222 -6.73 2.75 14.71
C GLY A 222 -6.57 1.29 15.11
N LEU A 223 -5.35 0.75 15.05
CA LEU A 223 -5.09 -0.64 15.42
C LEU A 223 -5.30 -0.90 16.92
N VAL A 224 -4.95 0.03 17.81
CA VAL A 224 -5.31 -0.08 19.25
C VAL A 224 -6.81 -0.05 19.43
N PHE A 225 -7.47 0.93 18.82
CA PHE A 225 -8.89 1.17 19.03
C PHE A 225 -9.72 -0.05 18.66
N PHE A 226 -9.40 -0.70 17.53
CA PHE A 226 -10.08 -1.90 17.06
C PHE A 226 -9.51 -3.21 17.62
N ASN A 227 -8.43 -3.19 18.40
CA ASN A 227 -7.96 -4.37 19.09
C ASN A 227 -8.94 -4.76 20.20
N LYS A 228 -9.47 -6.00 20.14
CA LYS A 228 -10.42 -6.53 21.12
C LYS A 228 -9.78 -6.77 22.48
N ASN A 229 -8.48 -7.06 22.51
CA ASN A 229 -7.75 -7.36 23.74
C ASN A 229 -7.25 -6.11 24.47
N SER A 230 -7.38 -4.92 23.86
CA SER A 230 -6.94 -3.67 24.48
C SER A 230 -7.98 -3.15 25.49
N ASN A 231 -7.51 -2.80 26.69
CA ASN A 231 -8.34 -2.22 27.75
C ASN A 231 -8.92 -0.86 27.30
N LYS A 232 -10.17 -0.55 27.69
CA LYS A 232 -10.85 0.72 27.43
C LYS A 232 -10.03 1.95 27.81
N TYR A 233 -9.24 1.89 28.89
CA TYR A 233 -8.38 3.00 29.31
C TYR A 233 -7.20 3.22 28.35
N VAL A 234 -6.60 2.15 27.85
CA VAL A 234 -5.53 2.23 26.84
C VAL A 234 -6.07 2.85 25.55
N LYS A 235 -7.28 2.44 25.13
CA LYS A 235 -7.95 3.05 23.98
C LYS A 235 -8.17 4.54 24.20
N PHE A 236 -8.72 4.93 25.35
CA PHE A 236 -8.95 6.33 25.70
C PHE A 236 -7.65 7.15 25.70
N ILE A 237 -6.60 6.67 26.36
CA ILE A 237 -5.30 7.34 26.44
C ILE A 237 -4.70 7.53 25.06
N ILE A 238 -4.73 6.50 24.21
CA ILE A 238 -4.13 6.58 22.87
C ILE A 238 -4.95 7.48 21.94
N THR A 239 -6.29 7.44 22.04
CA THR A 239 -7.14 8.40 21.34
C THR A 239 -6.89 9.83 21.80
N LEU A 240 -6.78 10.06 23.12
CA LEU A 240 -6.48 11.38 23.68
C LEU A 240 -5.10 11.85 23.24
N ALA A 241 -4.07 10.99 23.32
CA ALA A 241 -2.72 11.29 22.86
C ALA A 241 -2.69 11.62 21.37
N PHE A 242 -3.47 10.93 20.54
CA PHE A 242 -3.59 11.23 19.12
C PHE A 242 -4.28 12.58 18.87
N ILE A 243 -5.35 12.90 19.59
CA ILE A 243 -6.03 14.21 19.49
C ILE A 243 -5.11 15.34 19.95
N VAL A 244 -4.41 15.16 21.09
CA VAL A 244 -3.42 16.11 21.59
C VAL A 244 -2.29 16.27 20.58
N PHE A 245 -1.79 15.18 20.01
CA PHE A 245 -0.78 15.21 18.96
C PHE A 245 -1.24 16.01 17.74
N LEU A 246 -2.45 15.77 17.22
CA LEU A 246 -3.03 16.56 16.12
C LEU A 246 -3.21 18.04 16.51
N SER A 247 -3.60 18.30 17.75
CA SER A 247 -3.78 19.67 18.28
C SER A 247 -2.45 20.40 18.42
N ILE A 248 -1.39 19.71 18.86
CA ILE A 248 -0.02 20.25 18.88
C ILE A 248 0.42 20.55 17.46
N LEU A 249 0.27 19.60 16.52
CA LEU A 249 0.61 19.85 15.11
C LEU A 249 -0.12 21.07 14.53
N TYR A 250 -1.37 21.29 14.93
CA TYR A 250 -2.16 22.44 14.49
C TYR A 250 -1.72 23.77 15.15
N ASN A 251 -1.39 23.75 16.45
CA ASN A 251 -1.14 24.95 17.25
C ASN A 251 0.33 25.34 17.44
N TYR A 252 1.28 24.44 17.20
CA TYR A 252 2.69 24.74 17.48
C TYR A 252 3.18 25.86 16.55
N SER A 253 3.43 27.04 17.11
CA SER A 253 3.77 28.26 16.36
C SER A 253 5.07 28.10 15.60
N ASP A 254 6.10 27.44 16.14
CA ASP A 254 7.36 27.20 15.44
C ASP A 254 7.24 26.11 14.38
N PHE A 255 6.32 25.17 14.55
CA PHE A 255 5.99 24.24 13.45
C PHE A 255 5.26 25.00 12.36
N ARG A 256 4.34 25.92 12.71
CA ARG A 256 3.72 26.87 11.78
C ARG A 256 4.74 27.84 11.20
N TYR A 257 5.75 28.30 11.94
CA TYR A 257 6.74 29.30 11.54
C TYR A 257 7.81 28.66 10.67
N GLU A 258 8.30 27.47 10.98
CA GLU A 258 9.18 26.69 10.11
C GLU A 258 8.40 26.17 8.88
N ILE A 259 7.08 25.98 8.99
CA ILE A 259 6.15 25.83 7.86
C ILE A 259 6.06 27.12 7.07
N PHE A 260 5.88 28.27 7.70
CA PHE A 260 5.68 29.56 7.05
C PHE A 260 6.98 30.16 6.55
N GLU A 261 8.13 29.76 7.07
CA GLU A 261 9.47 30.20 6.73
C GLU A 261 10.08 29.23 5.71
N LYS A 262 9.86 27.90 5.78
CA LYS A 262 10.08 27.01 4.61
C LYS A 262 9.04 27.28 3.51
N PHE A 263 7.80 27.61 3.91
CA PHE A 263 6.85 28.55 3.31
C PHE A 263 7.60 29.64 2.55
N TYR A 264 8.05 30.68 3.25
CA TYR A 264 8.54 31.93 2.72
C TYR A 264 9.81 31.76 1.86
N THR A 265 10.82 31.08 2.41
CA THR A 265 12.12 30.81 1.76
C THR A 265 12.01 29.87 0.58
N ARG A 266 11.09 28.88 0.58
CA ARG A 266 10.79 28.11 -0.65
C ARG A 266 9.73 28.76 -1.52
N SER A 267 8.89 29.67 -1.06
CA SER A 267 7.91 30.37 -1.90
C SER A 267 8.53 31.47 -2.75
N ILE A 268 9.76 31.91 -2.41
CA ILE A 268 10.61 32.64 -3.35
C ILE A 268 11.16 31.71 -4.47
N GLN A 269 11.04 30.37 -4.33
CA GLN A 269 11.61 29.37 -5.26
C GLN A 269 10.69 28.17 -5.66
N GLY A 270 9.40 28.11 -5.27
CA GLY A 270 8.51 26.96 -5.49
C GLY A 270 7.12 27.09 -4.85
N GLU A 271 6.06 26.74 -5.60
CA GLU A 271 4.67 27.03 -5.25
C GLU A 271 4.09 26.22 -4.05
N PRO A 272 3.21 26.82 -3.22
CA PRO A 272 2.43 26.13 -2.19
C PRO A 272 1.55 25.00 -2.75
N ARG A 273 1.49 23.84 -2.09
CA ARG A 273 0.62 22.70 -2.48
C ARG A 273 -0.87 23.05 -2.62
N ILE A 274 -1.34 24.04 -1.86
CA ILE A 274 -2.73 24.51 -1.95
C ILE A 274 -2.97 25.26 -3.28
N ASN A 275 -1.95 25.96 -3.79
CA ASN A 275 -1.99 26.60 -5.10
C ASN A 275 -2.01 25.55 -6.20
N ILE A 276 -1.21 24.47 -6.08
CA ILE A 276 -1.28 23.34 -7.03
C ILE A 276 -2.71 22.79 -7.11
N ILE A 277 -3.35 22.52 -5.97
CA ILE A 277 -4.72 22.00 -5.95
C ILE A 277 -5.70 23.02 -6.54
N SER A 278 -5.65 24.27 -6.10
CA SER A 278 -6.53 25.33 -6.58
C SER A 278 -6.39 25.55 -8.09
N SER A 279 -5.15 25.70 -8.57
CA SER A 279 -4.82 25.86 -9.97
C SER A 279 -5.22 24.64 -10.80
N TYR A 280 -5.09 23.42 -10.24
CA TYR A 280 -5.52 22.20 -10.92
C TYR A 280 -7.02 22.23 -11.19
N PHE A 281 -7.83 22.57 -10.19
CA PHE A 281 -9.29 22.59 -10.34
C PHE A 281 -9.79 23.81 -11.13
N SER A 282 -9.16 24.97 -11.02
CA SER A 282 -9.56 26.19 -11.73
C SER A 282 -9.36 26.10 -13.24
N ASN A 283 -8.45 25.24 -13.70
CA ASN A 283 -8.13 25.06 -15.11
C ASN A 283 -8.80 23.83 -15.73
N LEU A 284 -9.80 23.25 -15.06
CA LEU A 284 -10.51 22.09 -15.62
C LEU A 284 -11.42 22.52 -16.77
N SER A 285 -11.09 22.03 -17.96
CA SER A 285 -11.97 21.99 -19.13
C SER A 285 -12.58 20.59 -19.31
N ILE A 286 -13.65 20.49 -20.10
CA ILE A 286 -14.26 19.20 -20.48
C ILE A 286 -13.21 18.23 -21.06
N LYS A 287 -12.31 18.73 -21.92
CA LYS A 287 -11.21 17.92 -22.48
C LYS A 287 -10.30 17.38 -21.37
N SER A 288 -9.89 18.24 -20.44
CA SER A 288 -9.00 17.83 -19.34
C SER A 288 -9.68 16.91 -18.32
N ILE A 289 -11.00 16.99 -18.15
CA ILE A 289 -11.76 16.04 -17.33
C ILE A 289 -11.75 14.65 -17.98
N MET A 290 -11.93 14.60 -19.31
CA MET A 290 -11.99 13.34 -20.05
C MET A 290 -10.63 12.65 -20.15
N PHE A 291 -9.57 13.41 -20.44
CA PHE A 291 -8.26 12.85 -20.80
C PHE A 291 -7.11 13.21 -19.83
N GLY A 292 -7.39 13.99 -18.78
CA GLY A 292 -6.37 14.55 -17.91
C GLY A 292 -5.63 15.73 -18.56
N TYR A 293 -4.52 16.15 -17.95
CA TYR A 293 -3.67 17.22 -18.50
C TYR A 293 -2.51 16.67 -19.34
N GLU A 294 -2.00 17.49 -20.24
CA GLU A 294 -0.75 17.23 -20.96
C GLU A 294 0.46 17.44 -20.04
N PRO A 295 1.53 16.62 -20.13
CA PRO A 295 2.67 16.72 -19.22
C PRO A 295 3.38 18.07 -19.25
N ASN A 296 3.46 18.69 -20.42
CA ASN A 296 4.08 20.01 -20.59
C ASN A 296 3.29 21.10 -19.87
N TYR A 297 1.97 20.96 -19.77
CA TYR A 297 1.10 21.84 -19.01
C TYR A 297 1.37 21.72 -17.50
N VAL A 298 1.67 20.53 -17.00
CA VAL A 298 1.98 20.34 -15.57
C VAL A 298 3.27 21.04 -15.19
N TYR A 299 4.31 20.89 -16.01
CA TYR A 299 5.61 21.52 -15.76
C TYR A 299 5.55 23.06 -15.91
N SER A 300 4.85 23.56 -16.94
CA SER A 300 4.78 24.99 -17.22
C SER A 300 3.84 25.75 -16.28
N PHE A 301 2.73 25.13 -15.86
CA PHE A 301 1.65 25.82 -15.15
C PHE A 301 1.66 25.58 -13.64
N PHE A 302 2.13 24.43 -13.16
CA PHE A 302 2.24 24.14 -11.72
C PHE A 302 3.68 24.30 -11.20
N HIS A 303 4.60 24.81 -12.05
CA HIS A 303 6.02 25.01 -11.80
C HIS A 303 6.72 23.82 -11.11
N THR A 304 6.16 22.62 -11.29
CA THR A 304 6.55 21.40 -10.60
C THR A 304 6.35 20.23 -11.56
N GLY A 305 7.32 19.30 -11.59
CA GLY A 305 7.18 18.04 -12.34
C GLY A 305 6.27 17.02 -11.65
N ASN A 306 5.65 17.36 -10.51
CA ASN A 306 4.91 16.43 -9.65
C ASN A 306 3.81 17.15 -8.87
N LEU A 307 2.56 16.66 -8.95
CA LEU A 307 1.39 17.23 -8.25
C LEU A 307 1.35 16.95 -6.74
N HIS A 308 2.27 16.12 -6.22
CA HIS A 308 2.36 15.71 -4.82
C HIS A 308 1.03 15.24 -4.22
N ASN A 309 0.20 14.59 -5.05
CA ASN A 309 -1.08 14.01 -4.68
C ASN A 309 -1.38 12.90 -5.68
N SER A 310 -1.49 11.66 -5.18
CA SER A 310 -1.68 10.49 -6.04
C SER A 310 -3.01 10.52 -6.77
N PHE A 311 -4.06 11.11 -6.18
CA PHE A 311 -5.37 11.22 -6.81
C PHE A 311 -5.34 12.26 -7.95
N LEU A 312 -4.70 13.41 -7.72
CA LEU A 312 -4.50 14.38 -8.81
C LEU A 312 -3.65 13.77 -9.92
N VAL A 313 -2.60 13.01 -9.59
CA VAL A 313 -1.80 12.29 -10.60
C VAL A 313 -2.62 11.25 -11.36
N LEU A 314 -3.51 10.54 -10.67
CA LEU A 314 -4.37 9.54 -11.29
C LEU A 314 -5.33 10.18 -12.30
N HIS A 315 -5.98 11.30 -11.97
CA HIS A 315 -6.80 12.04 -12.94
C HIS A 315 -5.94 12.71 -14.02
N TYR A 316 -4.80 13.29 -13.64
CA TYR A 316 -3.87 13.91 -14.59
C TYR A 316 -3.43 12.93 -15.67
N ARG A 317 -3.11 11.69 -15.31
CA ARG A 317 -2.66 10.65 -16.24
C ARG A 317 -3.81 10.02 -17.01
N TYR A 318 -4.87 9.61 -16.31
CA TYR A 318 -5.90 8.75 -16.87
C TYR A 318 -7.25 9.44 -17.12
N GLY A 319 -7.39 10.73 -16.86
CA GLY A 319 -8.63 11.49 -17.03
C GLY A 319 -9.82 10.83 -16.33
N ILE A 320 -10.90 10.61 -17.07
CA ILE A 320 -12.13 10.01 -16.56
C ILE A 320 -11.93 8.61 -15.96
N ILE A 321 -10.96 7.85 -16.49
CA ILE A 321 -10.62 6.52 -15.97
C ILE A 321 -9.98 6.63 -14.58
N GLY A 322 -9.21 7.69 -14.35
CA GLY A 322 -8.72 8.04 -13.03
C GLY A 322 -9.87 8.33 -12.05
N ILE A 323 -10.86 9.13 -12.45
CA ILE A 323 -12.05 9.43 -11.61
C ILE A 323 -12.82 8.15 -11.29
N ILE A 324 -13.11 7.31 -12.28
CA ILE A 324 -13.82 6.04 -12.09
C ILE A 324 -13.05 5.13 -11.11
N THR A 325 -11.72 5.13 -11.18
CA THR A 325 -10.88 4.40 -10.22
C THR A 325 -11.04 4.95 -8.81
N MET A 326 -11.05 6.27 -8.61
CA MET A 326 -11.27 6.85 -7.28
C MET A 326 -12.63 6.41 -6.71
N ILE A 327 -13.69 6.44 -7.54
CA ILE A 327 -15.02 5.96 -7.16
C ILE A 327 -14.97 4.47 -6.77
N PHE A 328 -14.23 3.65 -7.54
CA PHE A 328 -14.03 2.24 -7.23
C PHE A 328 -13.31 2.02 -5.88
N ILE A 329 -12.24 2.76 -5.63
CA ILE A 329 -11.53 2.74 -4.34
C ILE A 329 -12.50 3.07 -3.20
N VAL A 330 -13.29 4.13 -3.33
CA VAL A 330 -14.32 4.52 -2.35
C VAL A 330 -15.33 3.39 -2.13
N LYS A 331 -15.84 2.76 -3.20
CA LYS A 331 -16.76 1.61 -3.08
C LYS A 331 -16.14 0.45 -2.29
N LYS A 332 -14.87 0.12 -2.52
CA LYS A 332 -14.17 -0.94 -1.78
C LYS A 332 -13.94 -0.60 -0.32
N ILE A 333 -13.62 0.66 0.00
CA ILE A 333 -13.55 1.15 1.38
C ILE A 333 -14.89 1.01 2.08
N LEU A 334 -15.98 1.45 1.44
CA LEU A 334 -17.34 1.30 1.99
C LEU A 334 -17.69 -0.17 2.22
N LYS A 335 -17.29 -1.07 1.30
CA LYS A 335 -17.45 -2.50 1.47
C LYS A 335 -16.69 -3.03 2.70
N LEU A 336 -15.46 -2.59 2.94
CA LEU A 336 -14.70 -2.96 4.15
C LEU A 336 -15.40 -2.48 5.44
N PHE A 337 -15.92 -1.25 5.41
CA PHE A 337 -16.66 -0.65 6.52
C PHE A 337 -17.94 -1.40 6.85
N VAL A 338 -18.81 -1.64 5.85
CA VAL A 338 -20.08 -2.35 6.01
C VAL A 338 -19.86 -3.78 6.53
N ASN A 339 -18.81 -4.46 6.05
CA ASN A 339 -18.44 -5.80 6.53
C ASN A 339 -17.68 -5.82 7.86
N ARG A 340 -17.60 -4.68 8.56
CA ARG A 340 -16.93 -4.50 9.87
C ARG A 340 -15.47 -4.95 9.88
N LYS A 341 -14.78 -4.84 8.73
CA LYS A 341 -13.37 -5.21 8.60
C LYS A 341 -12.48 -4.00 8.96
N PHE A 342 -12.70 -3.46 10.16
CA PHE A 342 -12.11 -2.20 10.61
C PHE A 342 -10.58 -2.22 10.65
N TYR A 343 -9.97 -3.36 10.95
CA TYR A 343 -8.53 -3.51 10.85
C TYR A 343 -8.03 -3.21 9.43
N LEU A 344 -8.62 -3.86 8.41
CA LEU A 344 -8.21 -3.66 7.01
C LEU A 344 -8.51 -2.23 6.56
N LEU A 345 -9.61 -1.68 7.05
CA LEU A 345 -9.96 -0.28 6.83
C LEU A 345 -8.86 0.66 7.35
N VAL A 346 -8.36 0.46 8.57
CA VAL A 346 -7.25 1.28 9.13
C VAL A 346 -6.00 1.17 8.27
N VAL A 347 -5.63 -0.04 7.85
CA VAL A 347 -4.45 -0.30 7.01
C VAL A 347 -4.58 0.41 5.66
N VAL A 348 -5.72 0.26 4.98
CA VAL A 348 -6.00 0.94 3.69
C VAL A 348 -6.02 2.45 3.85
N MET A 349 -6.72 2.97 4.86
CA MET A 349 -6.82 4.42 5.10
C MET A 349 -5.47 5.05 5.38
N SER A 350 -4.53 4.33 6.03
CA SER A 350 -3.16 4.80 6.23
C SER A 350 -2.43 5.05 4.91
N ILE A 351 -2.64 4.18 3.90
CA ILE A 351 -2.12 4.39 2.54
C ILE A 351 -2.77 5.61 1.90
N LEU A 352 -4.09 5.74 2.00
CA LEU A 352 -4.82 6.83 1.34
C LEU A 352 -4.49 8.21 1.94
N ILE A 353 -4.32 8.30 3.26
CA ILE A 353 -3.84 9.51 3.94
C ILE A 353 -2.47 9.90 3.39
N ARG A 354 -1.55 8.94 3.22
CA ARG A 354 -0.24 9.20 2.63
C ARG A 354 -0.36 9.65 1.17
N ALA A 355 -1.26 9.05 0.41
CA ALA A 355 -1.51 9.32 -1.00
C ALA A 355 -2.12 10.71 -1.29
N LEU A 356 -2.80 11.34 -0.31
CA LEU A 356 -3.29 12.72 -0.44
C LEU A 356 -2.16 13.76 -0.54
N THR A 357 -0.95 13.39 -0.13
CA THR A 357 0.17 14.33 0.07
C THR A 357 1.42 13.97 -0.72
N ASP A 358 1.34 12.92 -1.54
CA ASP A 358 2.45 12.41 -2.33
C ASP A 358 1.96 11.49 -3.44
N THR A 359 2.86 11.15 -4.37
CA THR A 359 2.58 10.28 -5.52
C THR A 359 3.07 8.88 -5.24
N ILE A 360 2.25 8.12 -4.51
CA ILE A 360 2.53 6.74 -4.10
C ILE A 360 1.53 5.74 -4.66
N LEU A 361 0.44 6.19 -5.30
CA LEU A 361 -0.51 5.33 -5.99
C LEU A 361 -0.41 5.52 -7.50
N ILE A 362 -0.58 4.41 -8.22
CA ILE A 362 -0.90 4.23 -9.64
C ILE A 362 -0.43 5.36 -10.58
N PRO A 363 0.62 5.14 -11.38
CA PRO A 363 1.52 3.96 -11.39
C PRO A 363 2.62 4.08 -10.32
N PHE A 364 2.72 3.08 -9.45
CA PHE A 364 3.76 2.97 -8.45
C PHE A 364 4.25 1.53 -8.28
N TYR A 365 5.47 1.36 -7.78
CA TYR A 365 6.12 0.05 -7.63
C TYR A 365 5.41 -0.87 -6.61
N PHE A 366 4.54 -0.34 -5.76
CA PHE A 366 3.85 -1.11 -4.73
C PHE A 366 2.32 -1.09 -4.89
N ASP A 367 1.81 -0.78 -6.09
CA ASP A 367 0.37 -0.79 -6.34
C ASP A 367 -0.27 -2.16 -6.09
N PHE A 368 0.50 -3.24 -6.24
CA PHE A 368 0.04 -4.60 -5.93
C PHE A 368 -0.44 -4.73 -4.48
N VAL A 369 0.11 -3.95 -3.54
CA VAL A 369 -0.32 -3.94 -2.14
C VAL A 369 -1.71 -3.34 -2.00
N LEU A 370 -1.96 -2.23 -2.72
CA LEU A 370 -3.28 -1.59 -2.74
C LEU A 370 -4.31 -2.51 -3.40
N PHE A 371 -3.99 -3.06 -4.58
CA PHE A 371 -4.90 -3.98 -5.27
C PHE A 371 -5.21 -5.20 -4.42
N TYR A 372 -4.19 -5.78 -3.79
CA TYR A 372 -4.38 -6.90 -2.89
C TYR A 372 -5.38 -6.59 -1.77
N LEU A 373 -5.26 -5.41 -1.13
CA LEU A 373 -6.17 -4.97 -0.08
C LEU A 373 -7.59 -4.72 -0.57
N LEU A 374 -7.74 -4.00 -1.69
CA LEU A 374 -9.04 -3.61 -2.21
C LEU A 374 -9.88 -4.82 -2.61
N PHE A 375 -9.25 -5.87 -3.13
CA PHE A 375 -9.95 -7.09 -3.55
C PHE A 375 -9.94 -8.21 -2.50
N TYR A 376 -9.34 -7.99 -1.32
CA TYR A 376 -9.24 -9.01 -0.25
C TYR A 376 -10.58 -9.66 0.10
N LEU A 377 -11.65 -8.86 0.21
CA LEU A 377 -12.97 -9.37 0.58
C LEU A 377 -13.63 -10.19 -0.51
N ASP A 378 -13.47 -9.82 -1.78
CA ASP A 378 -14.14 -10.49 -2.89
C ASP A 378 -13.70 -11.96 -2.96
N PHE A 379 -12.42 -12.21 -2.68
CA PHE A 379 -11.85 -13.54 -2.72
C PHE A 379 -12.14 -14.39 -1.50
N LYS A 380 -12.25 -13.81 -0.29
CA LYS A 380 -12.65 -14.57 0.90
C LYS A 380 -14.07 -15.13 0.74
N THR A 381 -15.03 -14.31 0.28
CA THR A 381 -16.41 -14.78 0.02
C THR A 381 -16.49 -15.86 -1.06
N ASN A 382 -15.64 -15.80 -2.08
CA ASN A 382 -15.64 -16.78 -3.15
C ASN A 382 -14.88 -18.08 -2.81
N ASN A 383 -13.98 -18.09 -1.81
CA ASN A 383 -13.41 -19.33 -1.27
C ASN A 383 -14.45 -20.09 -0.43
N LEU A 384 -15.22 -19.37 0.40
CA LEU A 384 -16.30 -19.95 1.21
C LEU A 384 -17.44 -20.54 0.37
N ARG A 385 -17.80 -19.89 -0.76
CA ARG A 385 -18.80 -20.41 -1.71
C ARG A 385 -18.37 -21.68 -2.45
N ASN A 386 -17.07 -21.94 -2.56
CA ASN A 386 -16.53 -23.07 -3.32
C ASN A 386 -16.07 -24.24 -2.42
N GLY A 387 -16.54 -24.30 -1.17
CA GLY A 387 -16.35 -25.47 -0.29
C GLY A 387 -15.08 -25.48 0.56
N ASP A 388 -14.25 -24.43 0.53
CA ASP A 388 -13.19 -24.26 1.53
C ASP A 388 -13.80 -23.70 2.81
N GLU A 389 -14.48 -24.55 3.59
CA GLU A 389 -15.02 -24.22 4.91
C GLU A 389 -13.87 -23.89 5.88
N VAL A 390 -13.51 -22.61 5.97
CA VAL A 390 -12.79 -22.10 7.13
C VAL A 390 -13.84 -21.75 8.18
N TYR A 391 -14.08 -22.68 9.09
CA TYR A 391 -14.92 -22.55 10.27
C TYR A 391 -14.80 -21.14 10.90
N GLU A 392 -15.85 -20.32 10.77
CA GLU A 392 -16.03 -19.09 11.53
C GLU A 392 -16.93 -19.38 12.73
N ASN A 393 -16.33 -19.39 13.92
CA ASN A 393 -16.92 -18.90 15.16
C ASN A 393 -16.11 -17.69 15.65
#